data_AF-A0A8J5HCD3-F1
#
_entry.id   AF-A0A8J5HCD3-F1
#
_cell.length_a   1.000
_cell.length_b   1.000
_cell.length_c   1.000
_cell.angle_alpha   90.00
_cell.angle_beta   90.00
_cell.angle_gamma   90.00
#
_symmetry.space_group_name_H-M   'P 1'
#
loop_
_entity.id
_entity.type
_entity.pdbx_description
1 polymer ?
#
loop_
_entity_poly.entity_id
_entity_poly.type
_entity_poly.pdbx_seq_one_letter_code
_entity_poly.pdbx_strand_id
1 'polypeptide(L)'
;MIQGVLVESPNLVSPLPFTLRHHQRFAAGMGRVIRAQRKGAGSVFKSHTHHRKGPARFRSLDYGERNGYLKGVVTEVIHDPGRGAPLARVTFRHPFRFKLQKELFIAAEGMYTGQFVYCGRKATLMVGNVLPLRSIPEGAVVCNVEHHVGDRGVLARASGDYAIVISHNPDNGTSRLSCAPSSSDPFPLQPFYVNECYHPQAIFLGWFLVAMFLPTLINDRIKLPSGAKKIVPSNCRAMIGQVAGGGRTEKPLLKAGNAYHKFRVKRNCWPKVRGVAMNPVEHPHGGGNHQHIGHASTVRRDAPPGQKVGLIAARRTGRLRGQAAATASKAD
;
A
#
# COMPACT_ATOMS: atom_id res chain seq x y z
N MET A 1 -63.38 -26.01 51.54
CA MET A 1 -63.27 -24.55 51.84
C MET A 1 -62.21 -24.00 50.90
N ILE A 2 -62.50 -23.69 49.64
CA ILE A 2 -63.27 -22.56 49.09
C ILE A 2 -63.00 -21.23 49.82
N GLN A 3 -62.44 -20.30 49.02
CA GLN A 3 -62.47 -18.82 49.02
C GLN A 3 -61.05 -18.25 49.11
N GLY A 4 -60.56 -17.41 48.19
CA GLY A 4 -61.06 -16.81 46.95
C GLY A 4 -59.91 -15.94 46.40
N VAL A 5 -59.44 -16.18 45.17
CA VAL A 5 -59.74 -15.37 43.97
C VAL A 5 -59.39 -13.88 44.11
N LEU A 6 -58.33 -13.46 43.42
CA LEU A 6 -58.44 -12.37 42.46
C LEU A 6 -57.52 -12.64 41.27
N VAL A 7 -58.15 -12.65 40.11
CA VAL A 7 -57.66 -12.91 38.77
C VAL A 7 -57.13 -11.61 38.20
N GLU A 8 -56.01 -11.66 37.47
CA GLU A 8 -55.83 -10.93 36.20
C GLU A 8 -54.53 -11.40 35.50
N SER A 9 -54.70 -12.04 34.35
CA SER A 9 -53.71 -12.17 33.26
C SER A 9 -54.10 -11.15 32.18
N PRO A 10 -53.33 -11.01 31.08
CA PRO A 10 -51.89 -10.93 30.85
C PRO A 10 -51.53 -9.53 30.29
N ASN A 11 -50.26 -9.16 30.04
CA ASN A 11 -49.86 -8.38 28.85
C ASN A 11 -48.39 -7.88 28.85
N LEU A 12 -47.75 -8.17 27.71
CA LEU A 12 -46.73 -7.40 26.99
C LEU A 12 -45.43 -6.97 27.71
N VAL A 13 -44.40 -7.77 27.45
CA VAL A 13 -43.00 -7.31 27.33
C VAL A 13 -42.93 -6.26 26.21
N SER A 14 -42.62 -5.01 26.53
CA SER A 14 -42.25 -3.99 25.55
C SER A 14 -40.71 -3.88 25.49
N PRO A 15 -40.10 -3.93 24.29
CA PRO A 15 -38.67 -3.66 24.15
C PRO A 15 -38.43 -2.16 24.23
N LEU A 16 -37.63 -1.72 25.20
CA LEU A 16 -37.23 -0.31 25.32
C LEU A 16 -36.49 0.17 24.05
N PRO A 17 -36.78 1.39 23.58
CA PRO A 17 -36.29 1.89 22.30
C PRO A 17 -34.78 2.13 22.28
N PHE A 18 -34.14 1.61 21.23
CA PHE A 18 -32.75 1.79 20.85
C PHE A 18 -32.48 3.21 20.32
N THR A 19 -32.74 4.26 21.09
CA THR A 19 -32.38 5.62 20.69
C THR A 19 -32.12 6.48 21.91
N LEU A 20 -30.88 6.47 22.36
CA LEU A 20 -30.13 7.59 22.94
C LEU A 20 -28.77 7.03 23.36
N ARG A 21 -27.88 6.81 22.38
CA ARG A 21 -26.44 6.87 22.67
C ARG A 21 -26.11 8.33 22.98
N HIS A 22 -26.55 8.77 24.15
CA HIS A 22 -25.97 9.91 24.83
C HIS A 22 -24.46 9.71 24.77
N HIS A 23 -23.77 10.74 24.34
CA HIS A 23 -22.33 10.92 24.47
C HIS A 23 -21.94 10.74 25.95
N GLN A 24 -21.81 9.50 26.42
CA GLN A 24 -21.02 9.18 27.58
C GLN A 24 -19.57 9.36 27.16
N ARG A 25 -19.12 10.61 27.24
CA ARG A 25 -17.72 10.95 27.42
C ARG A 25 -17.28 10.23 28.69
N PHE A 26 -16.70 9.04 28.53
CA PHE A 26 -15.97 8.38 29.60
C PHE A 26 -14.85 9.33 30.06
N ALA A 27 -15.10 10.03 31.15
CA ALA A 27 -14.10 10.74 31.91
C ALA A 27 -13.62 9.80 33.01
N ALA A 28 -12.50 9.11 32.78
CA ALA A 28 -11.63 8.54 33.82
C ALA A 28 -10.34 8.01 33.19
N GLY A 29 -9.32 8.86 33.12
CA GLY A 29 -7.95 8.50 32.73
C GLY A 29 -7.08 9.76 32.72
N MET A 30 -6.13 9.85 33.66
CA MET A 30 -5.45 11.08 34.10
C MET A 30 -4.53 11.80 33.06
N GLY A 31 -4.72 11.61 31.74
CA GLY A 31 -3.84 12.16 30.68
C GLY A 31 -4.58 12.83 29.52
N ARG A 32 -3.89 13.68 28.74
CA ARG A 32 -4.40 14.27 27.49
C ARG A 32 -4.14 13.34 26.30
N VAL A 33 -4.99 13.47 25.28
CA VAL A 33 -4.85 12.74 24.00
C VAL A 33 -3.60 13.21 23.25
N ILE A 34 -2.68 12.29 22.97
CA ILE A 34 -1.39 12.62 22.36
C ILE A 34 -1.56 13.04 20.89
N ARG A 35 -0.62 13.85 20.38
CA ARG A 35 -0.60 14.29 18.97
C ARG A 35 -0.70 13.13 17.96
N ALA A 36 -0.13 11.97 18.27
CA ALA A 36 -0.17 10.80 17.39
C ALA A 36 -1.60 10.27 17.19
N GLN A 37 -2.40 10.21 18.26
CA GLN A 37 -3.81 9.81 18.22
C GLN A 37 -4.65 10.85 17.49
N ARG A 38 -4.44 12.14 17.77
CA ARG A 38 -5.21 13.25 17.18
C ARG A 38 -5.14 13.30 15.65
N LYS A 39 -4.07 12.76 15.04
CA LYS A 39 -3.91 12.70 13.58
C LYS A 39 -4.95 11.82 12.88
N GLY A 40 -5.54 10.83 13.57
CA GLY A 40 -6.55 9.94 13.00
C GLY A 40 -7.96 10.53 12.96
N ALA A 41 -8.24 11.55 13.79
CA ALA A 41 -9.59 12.09 13.96
C ALA A 41 -10.12 12.93 12.78
N GLY A 42 -9.29 13.21 11.76
CA GLY A 42 -9.75 13.96 10.58
C GLY A 42 -10.12 15.43 10.84
N SER A 43 -9.46 16.09 11.78
CA SER A 43 -9.62 17.52 12.04
C SER A 43 -8.50 18.34 11.37
N VAL A 44 -7.72 19.11 12.14
CA VAL A 44 -6.61 19.96 11.68
C VAL A 44 -5.54 19.21 10.88
N PHE A 45 -5.47 17.88 11.04
CA PHE A 45 -4.49 17.01 10.37
C PHE A 45 -4.94 16.48 9.00
N LYS A 46 -6.10 16.92 8.49
CA LYS A 46 -6.53 16.64 7.11
C LYS A 46 -5.53 17.19 6.09
N SER A 47 -5.47 16.56 4.92
CA SER A 47 -4.65 17.03 3.82
C SER A 47 -5.22 18.31 3.21
N HIS A 48 -4.37 19.28 2.89
CA HIS A 48 -4.78 20.44 2.08
C HIS A 48 -4.96 19.98 0.62
N THR A 49 -6.21 19.88 0.17
CA THR A 49 -6.58 19.35 -1.15
C THR A 49 -6.97 20.41 -2.17
N HIS A 50 -7.21 21.66 -1.75
CA HIS A 50 -7.77 22.73 -2.58
C HIS A 50 -7.02 22.95 -3.91
N HIS A 51 -5.68 22.96 -3.89
CA HIS A 51 -4.88 23.21 -5.10
C HIS A 51 -4.42 21.93 -5.82
N ARG A 52 -4.87 20.75 -5.39
CA ARG A 52 -4.53 19.48 -6.04
C ARG A 52 -5.23 19.40 -7.39
N LYS A 53 -4.48 19.05 -8.43
CA LYS A 53 -4.99 18.92 -9.81
C LYS A 53 -5.85 17.68 -10.00
N GLY A 54 -5.57 16.62 -9.25
CA GLY A 54 -6.37 15.41 -9.24
C GLY A 54 -5.57 14.15 -8.87
N PRO A 55 -6.24 12.99 -8.84
CA PRO A 55 -5.57 11.72 -8.62
C PRO A 55 -4.78 11.34 -9.88
N ALA A 56 -3.46 11.18 -9.73
CA ALA A 56 -2.66 10.57 -10.78
C ALA A 56 -2.95 9.07 -10.82
N ARG A 57 -3.38 8.53 -11.96
CA ARG A 57 -3.76 7.13 -12.12
C ARG A 57 -3.73 6.77 -13.60
N PHE A 58 -3.54 5.49 -13.90
CA PHE A 58 -3.81 5.00 -15.24
C PHE A 58 -5.30 5.15 -15.58
N ARG A 59 -5.60 5.08 -16.87
CA ARG A 59 -6.98 4.98 -17.35
C ARG A 59 -7.66 3.72 -16.80
N SER A 60 -8.98 3.67 -16.91
CA SER A 60 -9.73 2.43 -16.71
C SER A 60 -9.24 1.34 -17.67
N LEU A 61 -9.06 0.12 -17.15
CA LEU A 61 -8.68 -1.04 -17.97
C LEU A 61 -9.86 -1.45 -18.86
N ASP A 62 -9.82 -1.03 -20.12
CA ASP A 62 -10.82 -1.30 -21.14
C ASP A 62 -10.40 -2.47 -22.05
N TYR A 63 -11.30 -2.87 -22.95
CA TYR A 63 -11.03 -3.93 -23.92
C TYR A 63 -9.85 -3.59 -24.85
N GLY A 64 -9.72 -2.30 -25.22
CA GLY A 64 -8.67 -1.83 -26.11
C GLY A 64 -7.27 -1.95 -25.50
N GLU A 65 -7.08 -1.69 -24.20
CA GLU A 65 -5.80 -1.93 -23.53
C GLU A 65 -5.49 -3.42 -23.33
N ARG A 66 -6.50 -4.27 -23.06
CA ARG A 66 -6.28 -5.70 -22.82
C ARG A 66 -5.82 -6.44 -24.07
N ASN A 67 -6.43 -6.14 -25.22
CA ASN A 67 -6.21 -6.89 -26.46
C ASN A 67 -5.40 -6.12 -27.51
N GLY A 68 -5.31 -4.80 -27.40
CA GLY A 68 -4.64 -3.92 -28.35
C GLY A 68 -3.77 -2.87 -27.67
N TYR A 69 -3.81 -1.67 -28.22
CA TYR A 69 -3.20 -0.49 -27.64
C TYR A 69 -4.10 0.73 -27.87
N LEU A 70 -4.07 1.69 -26.96
CA LEU A 70 -4.65 3.01 -27.12
C LEU A 70 -3.54 4.03 -27.24
N LYS A 71 -3.74 4.98 -28.16
CA LYS A 71 -2.87 6.13 -28.35
C LYS A 71 -3.42 7.32 -27.57
N GLY A 72 -2.61 7.87 -26.69
CA GLY A 72 -2.83 9.15 -26.02
C GLY A 72 -1.79 10.17 -26.45
N VAL A 73 -2.11 11.46 -26.32
CA VAL A 73 -1.15 12.56 -26.50
C VAL A 73 -0.93 13.27 -25.18
N VAL A 74 0.33 13.50 -24.82
CA VAL A 74 0.70 14.31 -23.66
C VAL A 74 0.40 15.77 -24.01
N THR A 75 -0.63 16.35 -23.41
CA THR A 75 -0.99 17.75 -23.68
C THR A 75 -0.12 18.73 -22.92
N GLU A 76 0.19 18.43 -21.67
CA GLU A 76 0.99 19.28 -20.79
C GLU A 76 1.62 18.44 -19.68
N VAL A 77 2.79 18.87 -19.20
CA VAL A 77 3.42 18.35 -17.98
C VAL A 77 3.24 19.42 -16.90
N ILE A 78 2.51 19.08 -15.82
CA ILE A 78 2.07 20.01 -14.79
C ILE A 78 2.65 19.66 -13.42
N HIS A 79 2.86 20.67 -12.60
CA HIS A 79 3.15 20.48 -11.18
C HIS A 79 1.85 20.34 -10.36
N ASP A 80 1.72 19.25 -9.61
CA ASP A 80 0.67 19.09 -8.59
C ASP A 80 1.20 19.54 -7.22
N PRO A 81 0.64 20.60 -6.61
CA PRO A 81 1.09 21.11 -5.33
C PRO A 81 1.12 20.01 -4.27
N GLY A 82 2.31 19.71 -3.76
CA GLY A 82 2.52 18.69 -2.73
C GLY A 82 2.79 17.28 -3.25
N ARG A 83 3.03 17.11 -4.56
CA ARG A 83 3.84 16.03 -5.13
C ARG A 83 5.26 16.53 -5.41
N GLY A 84 6.23 15.63 -5.37
CA GLY A 84 7.57 15.88 -5.89
C GLY A 84 7.63 15.62 -7.40
N ALA A 85 6.97 14.55 -7.83
CA ALA A 85 6.90 14.13 -9.23
C ALA A 85 5.92 15.02 -10.01
N PRO A 86 6.27 15.45 -11.23
CA PRO A 86 5.33 16.11 -12.13
C PRO A 86 4.27 15.13 -12.65
N LEU A 87 3.14 15.67 -13.08
CA LEU A 87 2.06 14.91 -13.70
C LEU A 87 2.01 15.19 -15.19
N ALA A 88 1.71 14.19 -16.00
CA ALA A 88 1.45 14.34 -17.42
C ALA A 88 -0.07 14.31 -17.65
N ARG A 89 -0.64 15.36 -18.24
CA ARG A 89 -2.04 15.35 -18.68
C ARG A 89 -2.10 14.68 -20.06
N VAL A 90 -2.55 13.44 -20.09
CA VAL A 90 -2.66 12.65 -21.32
C VAL A 90 -4.10 12.68 -21.81
N THR A 91 -4.29 13.07 -23.06
CA THR A 91 -5.61 13.08 -23.70
C THR A 91 -5.74 11.87 -24.60
N PHE A 92 -6.75 11.05 -24.34
CA PHE A 92 -7.14 9.89 -25.14
C PHE A 92 -8.45 10.15 -25.86
N ARG A 93 -8.67 9.46 -26.98
CA ARG A 93 -10.01 9.36 -27.58
C ARG A 93 -10.82 8.30 -26.85
N HIS A 94 -12.08 8.59 -26.54
CA HIS A 94 -12.97 7.60 -25.93
C HIS A 94 -13.32 6.51 -26.97
N PRO A 95 -13.28 5.22 -26.63
CA PRO A 95 -13.49 4.14 -27.61
C PRO A 95 -14.92 4.10 -28.18
N PHE A 96 -15.94 4.34 -27.35
CA PHE A 96 -17.35 4.19 -27.75
C PHE A 96 -18.11 5.50 -28.02
N ARG A 97 -17.54 6.65 -27.69
CA ARG A 97 -18.26 7.94 -27.70
C ARG A 97 -17.37 9.01 -28.32
N PHE A 98 -17.96 9.99 -28.98
CA PHE A 98 -17.22 11.14 -29.50
C PHE A 98 -16.87 12.12 -28.38
N LYS A 99 -15.90 11.72 -27.53
CA LYS A 99 -15.41 12.51 -26.40
C LYS A 99 -13.90 12.28 -26.21
N LEU A 100 -13.20 13.31 -25.75
CA LEU A 100 -11.82 13.21 -25.31
C LEU A 100 -11.78 12.90 -23.80
N GLN A 101 -11.06 11.85 -23.42
CA GLN A 101 -10.77 11.50 -22.03
C GLN A 101 -9.43 12.10 -21.61
N LYS A 102 -9.46 13.06 -20.68
CA LYS A 102 -8.26 13.65 -20.09
C LYS A 102 -7.93 12.89 -18.81
N GLU A 103 -6.78 12.23 -18.78
CA GLU A 103 -6.30 11.50 -17.62
C GLU A 103 -4.99 12.13 -17.11
N LEU A 104 -4.77 12.05 -15.80
CA LEU A 104 -3.55 12.55 -15.15
C LEU A 104 -2.64 11.36 -14.85
N PHE A 105 -1.56 11.24 -15.59
CA PHE A 105 -0.54 10.22 -15.37
C PHE A 105 0.58 10.78 -14.51
N ILE A 106 1.34 9.90 -13.88
CA ILE A 106 2.65 10.27 -13.34
C ILE A 106 3.58 10.43 -14.54
N ALA A 107 4.36 11.50 -14.59
CA ALA A 107 5.33 11.68 -15.66
C ALA A 107 6.54 10.76 -15.41
N ALA A 108 6.88 9.94 -16.40
CA ALA A 108 8.18 9.30 -16.47
C ALA A 108 9.23 10.34 -16.89
N GLU A 109 10.48 10.12 -16.49
CA GLU A 109 11.60 10.92 -16.95
C GLU A 109 11.71 10.87 -18.49
N GLY A 110 11.99 12.01 -19.12
CA GLY A 110 12.04 12.13 -20.57
C GLY A 110 10.68 12.28 -21.26
N MET A 111 9.55 12.28 -20.53
CA MET A 111 8.26 12.60 -21.14
C MET A 111 8.17 14.08 -21.53
N TYR A 112 7.70 14.37 -22.73
CA TYR A 112 7.56 15.73 -23.27
C TYR A 112 6.14 16.01 -23.79
N THR A 113 5.81 17.30 -23.91
CA THR A 113 4.52 17.75 -24.45
C THR A 113 4.42 17.46 -25.95
N GLY A 114 3.30 16.91 -26.39
CA GLY A 114 3.09 16.43 -27.76
C GLY A 114 3.49 14.97 -27.99
N GLN A 115 4.19 14.34 -27.03
CA GLN A 115 4.56 12.93 -27.12
C GLN A 115 3.32 12.03 -27.21
N PHE A 116 3.40 11.00 -28.05
CA PHE A 116 2.42 9.92 -28.05
C PHE A 116 2.75 8.87 -27.01
N VAL A 117 1.77 8.57 -26.17
CA VAL A 117 1.83 7.50 -25.16
C VAL A 117 0.93 6.37 -25.62
N TYR A 118 1.50 5.17 -25.70
CA TYR A 118 0.78 3.96 -26.04
C TYR A 118 0.49 3.15 -24.78
N CYS A 119 -0.77 2.80 -24.56
CA CYS A 119 -1.20 2.01 -23.42
C CYS A 119 -1.87 0.72 -23.89
N GLY A 120 -1.38 -0.44 -23.47
CA GLY A 120 -2.01 -1.73 -23.73
C GLY A 120 -1.02 -2.86 -23.99
N ARG A 121 -1.55 -4.07 -24.19
CA ARG A 121 -0.77 -5.30 -24.39
C ARG A 121 0.13 -5.28 -25.64
N LYS A 122 -0.32 -4.60 -26.70
CA LYS A 122 0.42 -4.49 -27.98
C LYS A 122 1.19 -3.18 -28.12
N ALA A 123 1.32 -2.39 -27.05
CA ALA A 123 2.10 -1.17 -27.11
C ALA A 123 3.60 -1.48 -27.25
N THR A 124 4.35 -0.54 -27.82
CA THR A 124 5.81 -0.69 -27.98
C THR A 124 6.55 -0.39 -26.68
N LEU A 125 7.72 -0.99 -26.50
CA LEU A 125 8.59 -0.77 -25.33
C LEU A 125 9.34 0.56 -25.43
N MET A 126 8.64 1.67 -25.19
CA MET A 126 9.23 3.01 -25.13
C MET A 126 8.92 3.69 -23.79
N VAL A 127 9.78 4.63 -23.39
CA VAL A 127 9.61 5.39 -22.13
C VAL A 127 8.29 6.16 -22.13
N GLY A 128 7.53 6.03 -21.04
CA GLY A 128 6.20 6.63 -20.87
C GLY A 128 5.05 5.75 -21.37
N ASN A 129 5.31 4.71 -22.17
CA ASN A 129 4.28 3.74 -22.55
C ASN A 129 3.87 2.87 -21.36
N VAL A 130 2.63 2.38 -21.40
CA VAL A 130 2.04 1.55 -20.35
C VAL A 130 1.74 0.16 -20.90
N LEU A 131 2.37 -0.85 -20.33
CA LEU A 131 2.26 -2.23 -20.78
C LEU A 131 1.96 -3.16 -19.60
N PRO A 132 1.36 -4.34 -19.84
CA PRO A 132 1.34 -5.39 -18.83
C PRO A 132 2.76 -5.91 -18.55
N LEU A 133 3.06 -6.23 -17.29
CA LEU A 133 4.38 -6.70 -16.86
C LEU A 133 4.87 -7.89 -17.69
N ARG A 134 4.00 -8.82 -18.08
CA ARG A 134 4.32 -9.98 -18.95
C ARG A 134 5.04 -9.61 -20.25
N SER A 135 4.77 -8.42 -20.80
CA SER A 135 5.34 -7.98 -22.09
C SER A 135 6.61 -7.15 -21.94
N ILE A 136 7.00 -6.82 -20.71
CA ILE A 136 8.18 -6.01 -20.40
C ILE A 136 9.34 -6.99 -20.14
N PRO A 137 10.53 -6.80 -20.72
CA PRO A 137 11.65 -7.71 -20.49
C PRO A 137 12.18 -7.61 -19.05
N GLU A 138 12.81 -8.69 -18.60
CA GLU A 138 13.52 -8.73 -17.32
C GLU A 138 14.66 -7.69 -17.30
N GLY A 139 14.92 -7.12 -16.13
CA GLY A 139 15.86 -6.03 -15.94
C GLY A 139 15.31 -4.64 -16.31
N ALA A 140 14.15 -4.55 -16.95
CA ALA A 140 13.57 -3.27 -17.32
C ALA A 140 13.17 -2.43 -16.10
N VAL A 141 13.36 -1.11 -16.24
CA VAL A 141 12.98 -0.11 -15.26
C VAL A 141 11.54 0.34 -15.53
N VAL A 142 10.70 0.23 -14.50
CA VAL A 142 9.28 0.56 -14.59
C VAL A 142 8.82 1.42 -13.41
N CYS A 143 7.76 2.19 -13.60
CA CYS A 143 7.15 3.03 -12.59
C CYS A 143 5.62 2.90 -12.59
N ASN A 144 4.98 3.41 -11.53
CA ASN A 144 3.53 3.38 -11.33
C ASN A 144 2.90 1.98 -11.49
N VAL A 145 3.57 0.94 -11.01
CA VAL A 145 3.16 -0.46 -11.19
C VAL A 145 1.87 -0.75 -10.41
N GLU A 146 0.96 -1.52 -11.01
CA GLU A 146 -0.24 -2.04 -10.36
C GLU A 146 0.09 -3.15 -9.35
N HIS A 147 -0.67 -3.22 -8.24
CA HIS A 147 -0.55 -4.32 -7.29
C HIS A 147 -1.49 -5.47 -7.66
N HIS A 148 -2.75 -5.13 -7.95
CA HIS A 148 -3.69 -5.98 -8.65
C HIS A 148 -4.08 -5.35 -9.98
N VAL A 149 -4.51 -6.20 -10.90
CA VAL A 149 -4.89 -5.80 -12.26
C VAL A 149 -6.05 -4.79 -12.18
N GLY A 150 -5.83 -3.59 -12.70
CA GLY A 150 -6.86 -2.54 -12.73
C GLY A 150 -6.85 -1.59 -11.53
N ASP A 151 -5.90 -1.69 -10.60
CA ASP A 151 -5.72 -0.73 -9.49
C ASP A 151 -5.27 0.67 -9.94
N ARG A 152 -4.98 0.83 -11.24
CA ARG A 152 -4.60 2.09 -11.91
C ARG A 152 -3.28 2.71 -11.39
N GLY A 153 -2.39 1.88 -10.87
CA GLY A 153 -1.03 2.23 -10.47
C GLY A 153 -0.91 2.61 -8.98
N VAL A 154 -0.13 1.83 -8.24
CA VAL A 154 -0.01 1.91 -6.78
C VAL A 154 1.45 1.99 -6.32
N LEU A 155 2.36 1.27 -6.98
CA LEU A 155 3.75 1.07 -6.56
C LEU A 155 4.70 1.97 -7.37
N ALA A 156 5.85 2.33 -6.80
CA ALA A 156 6.90 3.16 -7.43
C ALA A 156 6.35 4.48 -8.03
N ARG A 157 5.88 5.37 -7.16
CA ARG A 157 5.15 6.59 -7.53
C ARG A 157 5.80 7.89 -7.03
N ALA A 158 6.76 7.82 -6.11
CA ALA A 158 7.44 9.02 -5.65
C ALA A 158 8.45 9.50 -6.71
N SER A 159 8.85 10.76 -6.62
CA SER A 159 9.82 11.35 -7.56
C SER A 159 11.17 10.65 -7.49
N GLY A 160 11.68 10.15 -8.61
CA GLY A 160 12.91 9.37 -8.70
C GLY A 160 12.73 7.88 -8.40
N ASP A 161 11.56 7.43 -7.95
CA ASP A 161 11.33 6.01 -7.69
C ASP A 161 11.27 5.22 -9.00
N TYR A 162 11.73 3.99 -8.93
CA TYR A 162 11.53 2.99 -9.95
C TYR A 162 11.42 1.59 -9.33
N ALA A 163 10.82 0.68 -10.06
CA ALA A 163 10.83 -0.74 -9.80
C ALA A 163 11.58 -1.43 -10.94
N ILE A 164 12.19 -2.57 -10.63
CA ILE A 164 12.88 -3.41 -11.62
C ILE A 164 12.09 -4.70 -11.79
N VAL A 165 11.82 -5.08 -13.04
CA VAL A 165 11.29 -6.41 -13.36
C VAL A 165 12.42 -7.42 -13.17
N ILE A 166 12.27 -8.36 -12.23
CA ILE A 166 13.33 -9.33 -11.92
C ILE A 166 13.17 -10.56 -12.81
N SER A 167 12.01 -11.20 -12.76
CA SER A 167 11.75 -12.42 -13.49
C SER A 167 10.27 -12.60 -13.81
N HIS A 168 10.00 -13.22 -14.93
CA HIS A 168 8.68 -13.75 -15.27
C HIS A 168 8.64 -15.23 -14.91
N ASN A 169 7.64 -15.66 -14.14
CA ASN A 169 7.42 -17.09 -13.92
C ASN A 169 6.31 -17.58 -14.86
N PRO A 170 6.65 -18.25 -15.98
CA PRO A 170 5.63 -18.81 -16.88
C PRO A 170 4.82 -19.95 -16.23
N ASP A 171 5.34 -20.62 -15.18
CA ASP A 171 4.89 -21.96 -14.76
C ASP A 171 4.38 -22.10 -13.31
N ASN A 172 3.93 -21.04 -12.63
CA ASN A 172 3.54 -21.18 -11.22
C ASN A 172 2.14 -21.83 -11.04
N GLY A 173 2.08 -23.15 -11.24
CA GLY A 173 1.02 -24.06 -10.78
C GLY A 173 1.20 -24.61 -9.36
N THR A 174 2.31 -24.33 -8.65
CA THR A 174 2.43 -24.60 -7.21
C THR A 174 3.61 -23.82 -6.61
N SER A 175 3.41 -23.10 -5.51
CA SER A 175 4.51 -22.46 -4.77
C SER A 175 5.01 -23.43 -3.72
N ARG A 176 6.22 -23.98 -3.88
CA ARG A 176 6.92 -24.58 -2.72
C ARG A 176 7.27 -23.44 -1.76
N LEU A 177 6.59 -23.40 -0.63
CA LEU A 177 7.03 -22.68 0.56
C LEU A 177 8.35 -23.32 1.00
N SER A 178 9.47 -22.65 0.74
CA SER A 178 10.73 -22.98 1.42
C SER A 178 10.62 -22.46 2.86
N CYS A 179 9.98 -23.26 3.71
CA CYS A 179 10.27 -23.26 5.13
C CYS A 179 11.57 -24.04 5.27
N ALA A 180 12.66 -23.39 5.66
CA ALA A 180 13.84 -24.11 6.11
C ALA A 180 13.42 -25.01 7.29
N PRO A 181 13.53 -26.35 7.22
CA PRO A 181 13.37 -27.17 8.40
C PRO A 181 14.54 -26.85 9.33
N SER A 182 14.23 -26.39 10.53
CA SER A 182 15.15 -26.47 11.65
C SER A 182 15.53 -27.93 11.84
N SER A 183 16.79 -28.25 11.54
CA SER A 183 17.39 -29.56 11.74
C SER A 183 17.59 -29.82 13.23
N SER A 184 16.68 -30.58 13.83
CA SER A 184 16.96 -31.44 14.98
C SER A 184 15.77 -32.37 15.11
N ASP A 185 15.94 -33.64 14.73
CA ASP A 185 15.43 -34.83 15.43
C ASP A 185 15.75 -36.09 14.60
N PRO A 186 16.47 -37.08 15.15
CA PRO A 186 16.78 -38.32 14.46
C PRO A 186 15.96 -39.52 14.99
N PHE A 187 15.72 -40.50 14.09
CA PHE A 187 15.33 -41.91 14.31
C PHE A 187 13.83 -42.28 14.44
N PRO A 188 13.43 -43.56 14.20
CA PRO A 188 13.33 -44.17 12.87
C PRO A 188 11.98 -44.90 12.64
N LEU A 189 11.83 -45.39 11.42
CA LEU A 189 10.68 -46.10 10.84
C LEU A 189 10.26 -47.38 11.59
N GLN A 190 8.95 -47.64 11.63
CA GLN A 190 8.37 -48.98 11.63
C GLN A 190 7.30 -49.08 10.53
N PRO A 191 7.21 -50.19 9.78
CA PRO A 191 6.17 -50.42 8.80
C PRO A 191 4.98 -51.15 9.46
N PHE A 192 3.78 -50.60 9.32
CA PHE A 192 2.55 -51.38 9.54
C PHE A 192 1.91 -51.70 8.19
N TYR A 193 1.92 -52.98 7.87
CA TYR A 193 1.06 -53.63 6.90
C TYR A 193 -0.38 -53.58 7.39
N VAL A 194 -1.31 -53.10 6.56
CA VAL A 194 -2.65 -53.72 6.43
C VAL A 194 -3.08 -53.59 4.97
N ASN A 195 -3.19 -54.73 4.30
CA ASN A 195 -3.95 -54.88 3.07
C ASN A 195 -5.44 -54.76 3.41
N GLU A 196 -6.21 -54.02 2.63
CA GLU A 196 -7.49 -54.54 2.15
C GLU A 196 -7.98 -53.78 0.92
N CYS A 197 -8.38 -54.58 -0.05
CA CYS A 197 -8.93 -54.21 -1.34
C CYS A 197 -10.20 -53.37 -1.20
N TYR A 198 -10.37 -52.33 -2.01
CA TYR A 198 -11.64 -52.08 -2.69
C TYR A 198 -11.39 -51.13 -3.88
N HIS A 199 -11.49 -51.68 -5.08
CA HIS A 199 -11.78 -50.89 -6.27
C HIS A 199 -13.26 -50.48 -6.18
N PRO A 200 -13.59 -49.21 -6.42
CA PRO A 200 -14.31 -49.00 -7.68
C PRO A 200 -13.82 -47.75 -8.43
N GLN A 201 -13.75 -47.97 -9.73
CA GLN A 201 -13.67 -47.01 -10.80
C GLN A 201 -14.87 -46.04 -10.68
N ALA A 202 -14.73 -44.79 -11.16
CA ALA A 202 -15.81 -43.80 -11.35
C ALA A 202 -16.00 -42.65 -10.33
N ILE A 203 -14.93 -42.10 -9.72
CA ILE A 203 -14.99 -40.73 -9.11
C ILE A 203 -13.88 -39.79 -9.63
N PHE A 204 -12.88 -40.29 -10.35
CA PHE A 204 -11.71 -39.49 -10.76
C PHE A 204 -11.88 -38.62 -12.03
N LEU A 205 -12.98 -38.78 -12.79
CA LEU A 205 -13.20 -38.01 -14.03
C LEU A 205 -13.93 -36.68 -13.82
N GLY A 206 -14.56 -36.45 -12.66
CA GLY A 206 -15.28 -35.21 -12.36
C GLY A 206 -14.40 -34.06 -11.85
N TRP A 207 -13.22 -34.37 -11.30
CA TRP A 207 -12.31 -33.38 -10.72
C TRP A 207 -11.20 -32.92 -11.66
N PHE A 208 -10.95 -33.65 -12.75
CA PHE A 208 -9.94 -33.28 -13.75
C PHE A 208 -10.41 -32.18 -14.71
N LEU A 209 -11.72 -32.10 -15.00
CA LEU A 209 -12.27 -31.11 -15.93
C LEU A 209 -12.50 -29.71 -15.32
N VAL A 210 -12.61 -29.60 -13.98
CA VAL A 210 -12.72 -28.30 -13.31
C VAL A 210 -11.34 -27.65 -13.07
N ALA A 211 -10.26 -28.45 -13.03
CA ALA A 211 -8.90 -27.95 -12.83
C ALA A 211 -8.23 -27.42 -14.12
N MET A 212 -8.76 -27.73 -15.31
CA MET A 212 -8.19 -27.24 -16.59
C MET A 212 -8.64 -25.82 -16.99
N PHE A 213 -9.49 -25.18 -16.20
CA PHE A 213 -9.98 -23.82 -16.46
C PHE A 213 -9.66 -22.81 -15.35
N LEU A 214 -8.69 -23.11 -14.49
CA LEU A 214 -8.02 -22.04 -13.74
C LEU A 214 -7.04 -21.37 -14.71
N PRO A 215 -7.25 -20.11 -15.14
CA PRO A 215 -6.21 -19.39 -15.85
C PRO A 215 -4.99 -19.39 -14.93
N THR A 216 -3.93 -20.09 -15.31
CA THR A 216 -2.66 -20.09 -14.60
C THR A 216 -2.30 -18.63 -14.39
N LEU A 217 -2.34 -18.18 -13.14
CA LEU A 217 -1.97 -16.82 -12.77
C LEU A 217 -0.45 -16.76 -12.88
N ILE A 218 0.02 -16.46 -14.10
CA ILE A 218 1.40 -16.07 -14.35
C ILE A 218 1.68 -14.89 -13.43
N ASN A 219 2.74 -15.00 -12.66
CA ASN A 219 3.14 -14.02 -11.67
C ASN A 219 4.56 -13.56 -11.96
N ASP A 220 4.77 -12.26 -11.88
CA ASP A 220 6.07 -11.62 -12.08
C ASP A 220 6.65 -11.20 -10.75
N ARG A 221 7.98 -11.29 -10.64
CA ARG A 221 8.73 -10.78 -9.49
C ARG A 221 9.26 -9.41 -9.83
N ILE A 222 8.90 -8.42 -9.02
CA ILE A 222 9.40 -7.05 -9.12
C ILE A 222 10.23 -6.69 -7.89
N LYS A 223 11.27 -5.88 -8.09
CA LYS A 223 12.02 -5.21 -7.02
C LYS A 223 11.39 -3.83 -6.81
N LEU A 224 10.92 -3.55 -5.59
CA LEU A 224 10.40 -2.23 -5.21
C LEU A 224 11.55 -1.25 -4.91
N PRO A 225 11.28 0.07 -4.90
CA PRO A 225 12.27 1.09 -4.51
C PRO A 225 12.96 0.74 -3.18
N SER A 226 12.18 0.31 -2.17
CA SER A 226 12.65 -0.17 -0.85
C SER A 226 13.60 -1.38 -0.86
N GLY A 227 13.94 -1.94 -2.02
CA GLY A 227 14.71 -3.17 -2.17
C GLY A 227 13.94 -4.46 -1.96
N ALA A 228 12.73 -4.40 -1.37
CA ALA A 228 11.86 -5.55 -1.18
C ALA A 228 11.43 -6.16 -2.52
N LYS A 229 11.52 -7.49 -2.62
CA LYS A 229 11.01 -8.26 -3.76
C LYS A 229 9.53 -8.55 -3.53
N LYS A 230 8.70 -8.33 -4.55
CA LYS A 230 7.27 -8.56 -4.48
C LYS A 230 6.79 -9.34 -5.69
N ILE A 231 5.85 -10.26 -5.47
CA ILE A 231 5.19 -11.03 -6.52
C ILE A 231 3.91 -10.29 -6.89
N VAL A 232 3.69 -10.07 -8.18
CA VAL A 232 2.56 -9.33 -8.75
C VAL A 232 2.02 -10.11 -9.95
N PRO A 233 0.69 -10.14 -10.21
CA PRO A 233 0.14 -10.80 -11.39
C PRO A 233 0.72 -10.19 -12.69
N SER A 234 1.13 -11.01 -13.65
CA SER A 234 1.81 -10.52 -14.87
C SER A 234 0.93 -9.66 -15.79
N ASN A 235 -0.39 -9.71 -15.59
CA ASN A 235 -1.36 -8.85 -16.28
C ASN A 235 -1.43 -7.43 -15.70
N CYS A 236 -0.77 -7.16 -14.58
CA CYS A 236 -0.72 -5.82 -13.99
C CYS A 236 -0.01 -4.84 -14.91
N ARG A 237 -0.53 -3.62 -15.01
CA ARG A 237 0.07 -2.57 -15.84
C ARG A 237 1.22 -1.89 -15.13
N ALA A 238 2.23 -1.51 -15.90
CA ALA A 238 3.36 -0.70 -15.48
C ALA A 238 3.72 0.30 -16.59
N MET A 239 4.21 1.46 -16.18
CA MET A 239 4.76 2.45 -17.12
C MET A 239 6.26 2.23 -17.26
N ILE A 240 6.79 2.27 -18.47
CA ILE A 240 8.24 2.13 -18.70
C ILE A 240 8.95 3.42 -18.30
N GLY A 241 10.04 3.27 -17.54
CA GLY A 241 10.91 4.36 -17.11
C GLY A 241 10.86 4.62 -15.61
N GLN A 242 11.70 5.56 -15.17
CA GLN A 242 11.73 6.09 -13.80
C GLN A 242 10.76 7.26 -13.65
N VAL A 243 10.23 7.48 -12.44
CA VAL A 243 9.39 8.66 -12.17
C VAL A 243 10.22 9.95 -12.24
N ALA A 244 9.73 10.93 -12.98
CA ALA A 244 10.41 12.22 -13.13
C ALA A 244 10.57 13.00 -11.82
N GLY A 245 11.55 13.90 -11.78
CA GLY A 245 11.83 14.77 -10.64
C GLY A 245 12.70 14.14 -9.56
N GLY A 246 13.52 13.14 -9.92
CA GLY A 246 14.55 12.55 -9.06
C GLY A 246 15.58 13.58 -8.54
N GLY A 247 16.40 13.17 -7.57
CA GLY A 247 17.47 14.03 -7.01
C GLY A 247 17.01 15.19 -6.13
N ARG A 248 15.70 15.42 -5.98
CA ARG A 248 15.15 16.48 -5.11
C ARG A 248 15.56 16.34 -3.64
N THR A 249 15.78 15.12 -3.17
CA THR A 249 16.12 14.82 -1.78
C THR A 249 17.59 15.13 -1.45
N GLU A 250 18.48 15.07 -2.45
CA GLU A 250 19.92 15.33 -2.29
C GLU A 250 20.20 16.76 -1.82
N LYS A 251 19.39 17.73 -2.26
CA LYS A 251 19.55 19.12 -1.87
C LYS A 251 19.08 19.35 -0.41
N PRO A 252 19.96 19.81 0.50
CA PRO A 252 19.55 20.13 1.86
C PRO A 252 18.59 21.33 1.89
N LEU A 253 17.63 21.33 2.83
CA LEU A 253 16.61 22.38 2.91
C LEU A 253 17.14 23.72 3.45
N LEU A 254 18.20 23.69 4.26
CA LEU A 254 18.88 24.82 4.93
C LEU A 254 17.97 25.65 5.85
N LYS A 255 16.94 26.32 5.32
CA LYS A 255 16.05 27.24 6.04
C LYS A 255 14.77 26.55 6.54
N ALA A 256 14.33 26.91 7.75
CA ALA A 256 13.05 26.47 8.31
C ALA A 256 11.84 26.94 7.48
N GLY A 257 11.89 28.14 6.89
CA GLY A 257 10.86 28.66 5.99
C GLY A 257 10.62 27.78 4.75
N ASN A 258 11.69 27.17 4.21
CA ASN A 258 11.57 26.22 3.10
C ASN A 258 10.78 24.96 3.53
N ALA A 259 11.03 24.47 4.75
CA ALA A 259 10.26 23.36 5.31
C ALA A 259 8.80 23.74 5.57
N TYR A 260 8.54 24.94 6.07
CA TYR A 260 7.19 25.47 6.25
C TYR A 260 6.40 25.43 4.94
N HIS A 261 6.91 26.02 3.85
CA HIS A 261 6.22 26.01 2.56
C HIS A 261 6.07 24.59 1.97
N LYS A 262 7.04 23.70 2.20
CA LYS A 262 6.96 22.28 1.79
C LYS A 262 5.81 21.52 2.48
N PHE A 263 5.58 21.76 3.77
CA PHE A 263 4.51 21.10 4.53
C PHE A 263 3.17 21.82 4.45
N ARG A 264 3.16 23.14 4.16
CA ARG A 264 1.94 23.94 3.93
C ARG A 264 1.04 23.35 2.85
N VAL A 265 1.61 22.84 1.76
CA VAL A 265 0.87 22.22 0.65
C VAL A 265 0.50 20.74 0.88
N LYS A 266 0.89 20.16 2.02
CA LYS A 266 0.60 18.77 2.39
C LYS A 266 -0.46 18.75 3.49
N ARG A 267 -0.22 18.05 4.60
CA ARG A 267 -1.06 18.12 5.80
C ARG A 267 -0.30 18.88 6.88
N ASN A 268 -1.01 19.43 7.85
CA ASN A 268 -0.37 20.07 8.99
C ASN A 268 0.45 19.04 9.80
N CYS A 269 1.77 19.03 9.64
CA CYS A 269 2.66 18.08 10.30
C CYS A 269 4.04 18.67 10.65
N TRP A 270 4.16 19.99 10.54
CA TRP A 270 5.32 20.79 10.83
C TRP A 270 4.85 22.08 11.50
N PRO A 271 5.52 22.56 12.58
CA PRO A 271 6.73 22.03 13.22
C PRO A 271 6.47 20.76 14.05
N LYS A 272 7.55 20.03 14.38
CA LYS A 272 7.47 18.81 15.21
C LYS A 272 8.12 19.06 16.58
N VAL A 273 7.30 19.37 17.59
CA VAL A 273 7.74 19.38 18.99
C VAL A 273 8.16 17.96 19.43
N ARG A 274 9.30 17.86 20.11
CA ARG A 274 9.84 16.62 20.70
C ARG A 274 8.99 16.21 21.90
N GLY A 275 8.74 14.90 22.09
CA GLY A 275 7.92 14.42 23.21
C GLY A 275 8.49 14.75 24.59
N VAL A 276 9.82 14.78 24.71
CA VAL A 276 10.54 15.13 25.96
C VAL A 276 10.43 16.61 26.35
N ALA A 277 10.07 17.47 25.40
CA ALA A 277 9.85 18.89 25.66
C ALA A 277 8.42 19.19 26.11
N MET A 278 7.57 18.17 26.24
CA MET A 278 6.16 18.31 26.64
C MET A 278 5.99 17.93 28.11
N ASN A 279 4.86 18.32 28.70
CA ASN A 279 4.47 17.90 30.04
C ASN A 279 4.06 16.41 30.05
N PRO A 280 4.12 15.70 31.20
CA PRO A 280 3.75 14.29 31.29
C PRO A 280 2.32 14.01 30.82
N VAL A 281 1.44 14.98 31.01
CA VAL A 281 0.03 14.90 30.59
C VAL A 281 -0.11 14.82 29.05
N GLU A 282 0.82 15.34 28.27
CA GLU A 282 0.70 15.47 26.81
C GLU A 282 1.44 14.37 26.03
N HIS A 283 2.44 13.75 26.64
CA HIS A 283 3.28 12.76 25.98
C HIS A 283 3.94 11.82 27.02
N PRO A 284 4.03 10.49 26.75
CA PRO A 284 4.65 9.55 27.69
C PRO A 284 6.12 9.85 28.05
N HIS A 285 6.86 10.43 27.11
CA HIS A 285 8.25 10.87 27.34
C HIS A 285 8.38 12.25 28.02
N GLY A 286 7.26 12.92 28.31
CA GLY A 286 7.25 14.28 28.81
C GLY A 286 7.38 14.37 30.33
N GLY A 287 7.86 15.51 30.82
CA GLY A 287 7.99 15.80 32.24
C GLY A 287 9.38 15.60 32.84
N GLY A 288 9.40 15.59 34.18
CA GLY A 288 10.62 15.58 34.98
C GLY A 288 11.34 16.94 35.04
N ASN A 289 12.32 17.03 35.94
CA ASN A 289 13.16 18.23 36.08
C ASN A 289 14.26 18.29 35.00
N HIS A 290 14.66 17.13 34.48
CA HIS A 290 15.65 17.00 33.41
C HIS A 290 15.01 16.40 32.16
N GLN A 291 15.39 16.87 30.97
CA GLN A 291 14.86 16.35 29.71
C GLN A 291 15.46 14.97 29.38
N HIS A 292 14.77 13.91 29.79
CA HIS A 292 15.09 12.52 29.48
C HIS A 292 13.80 11.69 29.34
N ILE A 293 13.87 10.50 28.74
CA ILE A 293 12.68 9.67 28.52
C ILE A 293 12.23 8.97 29.82
N GLY A 294 13.16 8.69 30.73
CA GLY A 294 12.88 8.00 32.01
C GLY A 294 12.61 6.50 31.89
N HIS A 295 12.22 6.01 30.71
CA HIS A 295 11.97 4.60 30.43
C HIS A 295 12.53 4.17 29.07
N ALA A 296 12.50 2.86 28.78
CA ALA A 296 12.91 2.35 27.47
C ALA A 296 12.04 2.93 26.35
N SER A 297 12.68 3.42 25.29
CA SER A 297 11.97 4.02 24.14
C SER A 297 11.49 2.99 23.11
N THR A 298 11.81 1.71 23.30
CA THR A 298 11.33 0.59 22.48
C THR A 298 9.99 0.10 22.99
N VAL A 299 8.96 0.15 22.14
CA VAL A 299 7.58 -0.19 22.53
C VAL A 299 7.08 -1.38 21.73
N ARG A 300 6.31 -2.28 22.38
CA ARG A 300 5.73 -3.47 21.74
C ARG A 300 4.70 -3.09 20.67
N ARG A 301 4.47 -3.99 19.71
CA ARG A 301 3.57 -3.75 18.57
C ARG A 301 2.10 -3.59 18.97
N ASP A 302 1.71 -4.31 20.00
CA ASP A 302 0.38 -4.44 20.61
C ASP A 302 0.08 -3.35 21.65
N ALA A 303 1.04 -2.47 21.97
CA ALA A 303 0.82 -1.37 22.90
C ALA A 303 -0.42 -0.53 22.52
N PRO A 304 -1.21 -0.05 23.50
CA PRO A 304 -2.42 0.70 23.22
C PRO A 304 -2.12 2.06 22.56
N PRO A 305 -3.08 2.63 21.81
CA PRO A 305 -2.99 4.01 21.33
C PRO A 305 -2.74 4.94 22.53
N GLY A 306 -1.68 5.74 22.49
CA GLY A 306 -1.28 6.60 23.61
C GLY A 306 0.05 6.17 24.23
N GLN A 307 0.26 4.86 24.42
CA GLN A 307 1.55 4.29 24.85
C GLN A 307 2.48 3.97 23.68
N LYS A 308 1.93 3.77 22.47
CA LYS A 308 2.68 3.46 21.23
C LYS A 308 3.45 4.67 20.69
N VAL A 309 4.49 5.09 21.41
CA VAL A 309 5.41 6.19 21.07
C VAL A 309 6.87 5.71 21.09
N GLY A 310 7.79 6.44 20.48
CA GLY A 310 9.20 6.03 20.39
C GLY A 310 9.48 5.07 19.23
N LEU A 311 10.33 4.07 19.46
CA LEU A 311 10.75 3.07 18.48
C LEU A 311 9.81 1.85 18.54
N ILE A 312 8.77 1.89 17.70
CA ILE A 312 7.69 0.89 17.70
C ILE A 312 8.18 -0.43 17.08
N ALA A 313 8.11 -1.52 17.85
CA ALA A 313 8.49 -2.87 17.45
C ALA A 313 9.88 -2.94 16.79
N ALA A 314 10.82 -2.13 17.30
CA ALA A 314 12.17 -2.08 16.77
C ALA A 314 12.89 -3.41 17.06
N ARG A 315 13.30 -4.11 15.99
CA ARG A 315 14.12 -5.33 16.08
C ARG A 315 15.57 -5.03 16.45
N ARG A 316 16.04 -3.83 16.12
CA ARG A 316 17.39 -3.32 16.38
C ARG A 316 17.32 -1.82 16.64
N THR A 317 18.19 -1.34 17.52
CA THR A 317 18.38 0.10 17.80
C THR A 317 19.83 0.51 17.50
N GLY A 318 20.11 1.81 17.58
CA GLY A 318 21.43 2.37 17.28
C GLY A 318 21.68 2.60 15.78
N ARG A 319 22.87 3.13 15.45
CA ARG A 319 23.26 3.45 14.08
C ARG A 319 23.58 2.16 13.32
N LEU A 320 23.00 1.99 12.13
CA LEU A 320 23.36 0.89 11.24
C LEU A 320 24.84 1.05 10.82
N ARG A 321 25.61 -0.04 10.97
CA ARG A 321 27.04 -0.13 10.61
C ARG A 321 27.31 -1.43 9.86
N GLY A 322 28.38 -1.47 9.07
CA GLY A 322 28.82 -2.64 8.32
C GLY A 322 27.85 -3.01 7.19
N GLN A 323 27.72 -4.31 6.91
CA GLN A 323 26.90 -4.83 5.81
C GLN A 323 25.45 -4.36 5.86
N ALA A 324 24.88 -4.23 7.07
CA ALA A 324 23.50 -3.76 7.25
C ALA A 324 23.28 -2.32 6.74
N ALA A 325 24.29 -1.44 6.87
CA ALA A 325 24.25 -0.09 6.31
C ALA A 325 24.37 -0.12 4.77
N ALA A 326 25.22 -1.00 4.24
CA ALA A 326 25.41 -1.16 2.80
C ALA A 326 24.17 -1.74 2.08
N THR A 327 23.41 -2.63 2.72
CA THR A 327 22.11 -3.08 2.19
C THR A 327 21.03 -2.00 2.24
N ALA A 328 21.06 -1.13 3.27
CA ALA A 328 20.10 -0.04 3.37
C ALA A 328 20.36 1.04 2.31
N SER A 329 21.63 1.40 2.06
CA SER A 329 22.00 2.38 1.03
C SER A 329 21.76 1.90 -0.41
N LYS A 330 21.68 0.58 -0.64
CA LYS A 330 21.31 0.00 -1.96
C LYS A 330 19.80 -0.04 -2.20
N ALA A 331 19.00 0.35 -1.21
CA ALA A 331 17.54 0.39 -1.25
C ALA A 331 16.98 1.83 -1.29
N ASP A 332 17.87 2.83 -1.35
CA ASP A 332 17.54 4.24 -1.55
C ASP A 332 17.87 4.68 -2.98
#